data_AF-A0A843JBG6-F1
#
_entry.id   AF-A0A843JBG6-F1
#
_cell.length_a   1.000
_cell.length_b   1.000
_cell.length_c   1.000
_cell.angle_alpha   90.00
_cell.angle_beta   90.00
_cell.angle_gamma   90.00
#
_symmetry.space_group_name_H-M   'P 1'
#
loop_
_entity.id
_entity.type
_entity.pdbx_description
1 polymer ?
#
loop_
_entity_poly.entity_id
_entity_poly.type
_entity_poly.pdbx_seq_one_letter_code
_entity_poly.pdbx_strand_id
1 'polypeptide(L)'
;MVVSFSSTPVESGVMLTGTVSNEETINIPESIEGFPVVSIAGRSFRNLMGAGTHTVIIPSTVTRSEPDALDLSVNIRHIVYRGSFDTFNAFEWYSECECEVECEDFSFIFPAGHHLCFPLFDEEILASNLDVFDTVALKRLSKPMYLSDECRTGYLDRMRKRSMRLAQHAVTFNDPDSLIGIFDADILSDDDLREILVLALSSGKVAVTSTVMSEMNKRFHNSASR
;
A
#
# COMPACT_ATOMS: atom_id res chain seq x y z
N MET A 1 -30.95 -17.00 2.63
CA MET A 1 -30.12 -15.80 2.48
C MET A 1 -30.74 -14.76 3.38
N VAL A 2 -30.02 -14.39 4.44
CA VAL A 2 -30.50 -13.45 5.45
C VAL A 2 -29.43 -12.40 5.59
N VAL A 3 -29.73 -11.20 5.10
CA VAL A 3 -28.98 -9.99 5.43
C VAL A 3 -29.89 -9.17 6.33
N SER A 4 -29.39 -8.80 7.51
CA SER A 4 -30.08 -7.86 8.39
C SER A 4 -29.12 -6.76 8.82
N PHE A 5 -29.68 -5.55 8.91
CA PHE A 5 -28.98 -4.35 9.32
C PHE A 5 -29.63 -3.81 10.59
N SER A 6 -28.82 -3.47 11.58
CA SER A 6 -29.25 -2.68 12.73
C SER A 6 -28.76 -1.25 12.56
N SER A 7 -29.59 -0.28 12.96
CA SER A 7 -29.23 1.13 12.85
C SER A 7 -29.80 1.95 14.00
N THR A 8 -29.23 3.14 14.19
CA THR A 8 -29.69 4.13 15.17
C THR A 8 -29.85 5.50 14.49
N PRO A 9 -30.91 6.25 14.80
CA PRO A 9 -31.08 7.60 14.27
C PRO A 9 -29.94 8.53 14.66
N VAL A 10 -29.51 9.36 13.72
CA VAL A 10 -28.56 10.46 13.91
C VAL A 10 -29.11 11.72 13.21
N GLU A 11 -28.50 12.88 13.47
CA GLU A 11 -29.03 14.19 13.02
C GLU A 11 -29.38 14.26 11.52
N SER A 12 -28.62 13.58 10.66
CA SER A 12 -28.77 13.63 9.20
C SER A 12 -29.28 12.34 8.54
N GLY A 13 -29.71 11.34 9.33
CA GLY A 13 -30.14 10.05 8.80
C GLY A 13 -30.03 8.93 9.83
N VAL A 14 -29.49 7.78 9.41
CA VAL A 14 -29.20 6.67 10.31
C VAL A 14 -27.73 6.28 10.26
N MET A 15 -27.23 5.83 11.40
CA MET A 15 -25.95 5.19 11.55
C MET A 15 -26.14 3.68 11.54
N LEU A 16 -25.44 2.98 10.66
CA LEU A 16 -25.37 1.52 10.68
C LEU A 16 -24.59 1.09 11.93
N THR A 17 -25.17 0.21 12.75
CA THR A 17 -24.55 -0.27 14.00
C THR A 17 -24.24 -1.75 13.99
N GLY A 18 -24.67 -2.47 12.96
CA GLY A 18 -24.49 -3.90 12.88
C GLY A 18 -25.02 -4.48 11.58
N THR A 19 -24.28 -5.45 11.07
CA THR A 19 -24.60 -6.21 9.88
C THR A 19 -24.49 -7.69 10.21
N VAL A 20 -25.55 -8.44 9.95
CA VAL A 20 -25.54 -9.90 10.04
C VAL A 20 -25.85 -10.43 8.66
N SER A 21 -24.94 -11.20 8.10
CA SER A 21 -25.11 -11.81 6.79
C SER A 21 -24.30 -13.09 6.68
N ASN A 22 -24.79 -14.00 5.83
CA ASN A 22 -24.05 -15.15 5.32
C ASN A 22 -23.81 -15.10 3.80
N GLU A 23 -24.09 -13.96 3.18
CA GLU A 23 -23.88 -13.73 1.75
C GLU A 23 -22.44 -13.31 1.46
N GLU A 24 -21.89 -13.77 0.34
CA GLU A 24 -20.55 -13.38 -0.10
C GLU A 24 -20.49 -11.89 -0.48
N THR A 25 -21.58 -11.32 -0.98
CA THR A 25 -21.67 -9.89 -1.30
C THR A 25 -22.74 -9.24 -0.44
N ILE A 26 -22.33 -8.25 0.36
CA ILE A 26 -23.23 -7.48 1.22
C ILE A 26 -23.41 -6.08 0.63
N ASN A 27 -24.65 -5.76 0.25
CA ASN A 27 -25.00 -4.43 -0.22
C ASN A 27 -25.59 -3.63 0.95
N ILE A 28 -24.84 -2.66 1.48
CA ILE A 28 -25.39 -1.72 2.45
C ILE A 28 -26.42 -0.85 1.71
N PRO A 29 -27.66 -0.75 2.19
CA PRO A 29 -28.68 0.02 1.51
C PRO A 29 -28.41 1.53 1.65
N GLU A 30 -28.82 2.32 0.65
CA GLU A 30 -28.78 3.78 0.73
C GLU A 30 -29.70 4.34 1.82
N SER A 31 -30.73 3.59 2.23
CA SER A 31 -31.67 3.98 3.28
C SER A 31 -32.19 2.79 4.10
N ILE A 32 -32.48 3.01 5.38
CA ILE A 32 -33.18 2.07 6.28
C ILE A 32 -34.39 2.79 6.84
N GLU A 33 -35.57 2.18 6.74
CA GLU A 33 -36.85 2.77 7.19
C GLU A 33 -37.13 4.17 6.59
N GLY A 34 -36.65 4.42 5.36
CA GLY A 34 -36.82 5.69 4.66
C GLY A 34 -35.81 6.78 5.04
N PHE A 35 -34.91 6.52 5.98
CA PHE A 35 -33.84 7.44 6.37
C PHE A 35 -32.52 7.05 5.70
N PRO A 36 -31.74 8.01 5.16
CA PRO A 36 -30.48 7.70 4.49
C PRO A 36 -29.45 7.12 5.46
N VAL A 37 -28.70 6.11 5.02
CA VAL A 37 -27.55 5.60 5.78
C VAL A 37 -26.38 6.53 5.55
N VAL A 38 -25.99 7.26 6.60
CA VAL A 38 -25.01 8.36 6.52
C VAL A 38 -23.71 8.07 7.26
N SER A 39 -23.71 7.09 8.16
CA SER A 39 -22.50 6.70 8.89
C SER A 39 -22.47 5.23 9.28
N ILE A 40 -21.28 4.72 9.58
CA ILE A 40 -21.03 3.35 10.05
C ILE A 40 -20.37 3.42 11.43
N ALA A 41 -20.92 2.70 12.40
CA ALA A 41 -20.37 2.62 13.75
C ALA A 41 -19.27 1.56 13.85
N GLY A 42 -18.51 1.60 14.94
CA GLY A 42 -17.49 0.64 15.30
C GLY A 42 -18.05 -0.78 15.35
N ARG A 43 -17.26 -1.73 14.86
CA ARG A 43 -17.59 -3.16 14.80
C ARG A 43 -18.90 -3.50 14.09
N SER A 44 -19.38 -2.63 13.20
CA SER A 44 -20.63 -2.87 12.45
C SER A 44 -20.59 -4.16 11.62
N PHE A 45 -19.40 -4.65 11.27
CA PHE A 45 -19.24 -5.85 10.45
C PHE A 45 -18.78 -7.10 11.21
N ARG A 46 -18.72 -7.07 12.55
CA ARG A 46 -18.21 -8.21 13.35
C ARG A 46 -19.02 -9.51 13.23
N ASN A 47 -20.28 -9.41 12.80
CA ASN A 47 -21.21 -10.55 12.73
C ASN A 47 -21.41 -11.07 11.29
N LEU A 48 -20.50 -10.74 10.38
CA LEU A 48 -20.47 -11.38 9.06
C LEU A 48 -19.98 -12.82 9.23
N MET A 49 -20.91 -13.76 9.08
CA MET A 49 -20.66 -15.18 9.31
C MET A 49 -20.44 -15.92 7.99
N GLY A 50 -19.43 -16.77 7.95
CA GLY A 50 -19.14 -17.59 6.77
C GLY A 50 -17.68 -18.01 6.75
N ALA A 51 -17.39 -19.11 6.07
CA ALA A 51 -16.01 -19.52 5.79
C ALA A 51 -15.43 -18.82 4.56
N GLY A 52 -16.22 -17.95 3.92
CA GLY A 52 -15.89 -17.29 2.66
C GLY A 52 -15.42 -15.85 2.83
N THR A 53 -14.85 -15.32 1.76
CA THR A 53 -14.44 -13.93 1.62
C THR A 53 -15.65 -13.06 1.30
N HIS A 54 -15.89 -12.03 2.09
CA HIS A 54 -16.98 -11.08 1.86
C HIS A 54 -16.52 -9.87 1.04
N THR A 55 -17.38 -9.47 0.11
CA THR A 55 -17.37 -8.15 -0.54
C THR A 55 -18.41 -7.27 0.12
N VAL A 56 -18.02 -6.10 0.63
CA VAL A 56 -18.95 -5.12 1.20
C VAL A 56 -19.08 -3.94 0.24
N ILE A 57 -20.30 -3.69 -0.22
CA ILE A 57 -20.63 -2.57 -1.10
C ILE A 57 -21.27 -1.48 -0.24
N ILE A 58 -20.60 -0.32 -0.18
CA ILE A 58 -20.97 0.81 0.66
C ILE A 58 -21.47 1.95 -0.24
N PRO A 59 -22.69 2.48 -0.03
CA PRO A 59 -23.22 3.56 -0.85
C PRO A 59 -22.52 4.90 -0.56
N SER A 60 -22.56 5.82 -1.53
CA SER A 60 -22.00 7.17 -1.39
C SER A 60 -22.71 8.03 -0.35
N THR A 61 -23.92 7.62 0.09
CA THR A 61 -24.63 8.28 1.19
C THR A 61 -23.86 8.19 2.51
N VAL A 62 -23.01 7.17 2.69
CA VAL A 62 -22.14 7.04 3.86
C VAL A 62 -20.97 8.00 3.70
N THR A 63 -20.91 9.02 4.56
CA THR A 63 -19.87 10.05 4.51
C THR A 63 -19.01 10.09 5.78
N ARG A 64 -19.30 9.24 6.76
CA ARG A 64 -18.57 9.15 8.03
C ARG A 64 -18.49 7.70 8.50
N SER A 65 -17.43 7.36 9.20
CA SER A 65 -17.37 6.09 9.92
C SER A 65 -16.52 6.23 11.18
N GLU A 66 -16.80 5.40 12.17
CA GLU A 66 -15.85 5.14 13.24
C GLU A 66 -14.67 4.29 12.71
N PRO A 67 -13.41 4.54 13.13
CA PRO A 67 -12.22 3.85 12.62
C PRO A 67 -12.21 2.33 12.87
N ASP A 68 -12.88 1.88 13.92
CA ASP A 68 -12.97 0.47 14.33
C ASP A 68 -14.17 -0.26 13.69
N ALA A 69 -14.77 0.26 12.61
CA ALA A 69 -15.91 -0.38 11.94
C ALA A 69 -15.62 -1.82 11.49
N LEU A 70 -14.37 -2.09 11.07
CA LEU A 70 -13.88 -3.40 10.64
C LEU A 70 -13.27 -4.23 11.79
N ASP A 71 -13.25 -3.73 13.02
CA ASP A 71 -12.69 -4.48 14.14
C ASP A 71 -13.43 -5.82 14.33
N LEU A 72 -12.66 -6.90 14.50
CA LEU A 72 -13.11 -8.30 14.53
C LEU A 72 -13.72 -8.83 13.22
N SER A 73 -13.63 -8.10 12.11
CA SER A 73 -14.09 -8.58 10.80
C SER A 73 -12.99 -9.34 10.06
N VAL A 74 -12.93 -10.66 10.28
CA VAL A 74 -11.83 -11.50 9.75
C VAL A 74 -12.00 -11.94 8.29
N ASN A 75 -13.16 -11.67 7.69
CA ASN A 75 -13.55 -12.24 6.40
C ASN A 75 -13.81 -11.20 5.30
N ILE A 76 -13.72 -9.90 5.58
CA ILE A 76 -13.84 -8.88 4.53
C ILE A 76 -12.52 -8.88 3.74
N ARG A 77 -12.62 -9.01 2.41
CA ARG A 77 -11.47 -8.99 1.49
C ARG A 77 -11.60 -7.96 0.38
N HIS A 78 -12.82 -7.50 0.12
CA HIS A 78 -13.07 -6.49 -0.89
C HIS A 78 -14.10 -5.49 -0.38
N ILE A 79 -13.81 -4.21 -0.52
CA ILE A 79 -14.73 -3.11 -0.22
C ILE A 79 -14.91 -2.28 -1.48
N VAL A 80 -16.16 -2.14 -1.91
CA VAL A 80 -16.52 -1.24 -3.01
C VAL A 80 -17.27 -0.06 -2.43
N TYR A 81 -16.61 1.09 -2.38
CA TYR A 81 -17.24 2.34 -1.96
C TYR A 81 -17.74 3.10 -3.19
N ARG A 82 -19.03 3.46 -3.19
CA ARG A 82 -19.67 4.14 -4.32
C ARG A 82 -19.48 5.67 -4.31
N GLY A 83 -18.64 6.19 -3.43
CA GLY A 83 -18.26 7.61 -3.40
C GLY A 83 -16.80 7.82 -3.77
N SER A 84 -16.32 9.04 -3.50
CA SER A 84 -14.92 9.41 -3.74
C SER A 84 -13.95 8.74 -2.77
N PHE A 85 -12.73 8.46 -3.23
CA PHE A 85 -11.69 7.95 -2.34
C PHE A 85 -11.38 8.92 -1.20
N ASP A 86 -11.43 10.25 -1.40
CA ASP A 86 -11.22 11.24 -0.34
C ASP A 86 -12.14 11.02 0.88
N THR A 87 -13.40 10.67 0.63
CA THR A 87 -14.37 10.39 1.70
C THR A 87 -14.06 9.06 2.39
N PHE A 88 -13.75 8.01 1.62
CA PHE A 88 -13.35 6.72 2.17
C PHE A 88 -12.07 6.82 3.00
N ASN A 89 -11.10 7.60 2.52
CA ASN A 89 -9.80 7.81 3.13
C ASN A 89 -9.94 8.42 4.54
N ALA A 90 -10.92 9.30 4.73
CA ALA A 90 -11.23 9.91 6.02
C ALA A 90 -11.88 8.94 7.04
N PHE A 91 -12.25 7.72 6.63
CA PHE A 91 -12.78 6.71 7.55
C PHE A 91 -11.68 6.08 8.41
N GLU A 92 -10.42 6.12 7.95
CA GLU A 92 -9.25 5.60 8.67
C GLU A 92 -9.45 4.16 9.16
N TRP A 93 -10.09 3.32 8.35
CA TRP A 93 -10.36 1.94 8.71
C TRP A 93 -9.07 1.13 8.82
N TYR A 94 -8.98 0.30 9.83
CA TYR A 94 -7.92 -0.69 9.98
C TYR A 94 -8.45 -2.09 9.64
N SER A 95 -7.68 -2.88 8.89
CA SER A 95 -8.04 -4.26 8.57
C SER A 95 -6.97 -5.24 9.05
N GLU A 96 -7.38 -6.25 9.80
CA GLU A 96 -6.51 -7.39 10.18
C GLU A 96 -6.22 -8.32 8.99
N CYS A 97 -6.88 -8.10 7.86
CA CYS A 97 -6.78 -8.94 6.68
C CYS A 97 -6.45 -8.13 5.43
N GLU A 98 -5.84 -8.79 4.44
CA GLU A 98 -5.64 -8.16 3.14
C GLU A 98 -6.99 -7.76 2.56
N CYS A 99 -7.09 -6.50 2.13
CA CYS A 99 -8.32 -5.93 1.65
C CYS A 99 -8.08 -5.11 0.39
N GLU A 100 -8.78 -5.47 -0.68
CA GLU A 100 -8.91 -4.60 -1.84
C GLU A 100 -9.97 -3.53 -1.56
N VAL A 101 -9.64 -2.29 -1.85
CA VAL A 101 -10.57 -1.16 -1.80
C VAL A 101 -10.72 -0.63 -3.21
N GLU A 102 -11.96 -0.57 -3.68
CA GLU A 102 -12.36 0.01 -4.96
C GLU A 102 -13.28 1.23 -4.71
N CYS A 103 -12.95 2.35 -5.32
CA CYS A 103 -13.76 3.55 -5.46
C CYS A 103 -13.83 3.93 -6.95
N GLU A 104 -14.61 4.94 -7.33
CA GLU A 104 -14.83 5.30 -8.75
C GLU A 104 -13.54 5.48 -9.57
N ASP A 105 -12.49 6.05 -8.98
CA ASP A 105 -11.23 6.41 -9.62
C ASP A 105 -9.99 5.73 -8.99
N PHE A 106 -10.22 4.85 -8.01
CA PHE A 106 -9.19 4.30 -7.16
C PHE A 106 -9.39 2.80 -6.95
N SER A 107 -8.33 2.02 -7.11
CA SER A 107 -8.28 0.64 -6.62
C SER A 107 -6.90 0.38 -6.04
N PHE A 108 -6.86 -0.21 -4.85
CA PHE A 108 -5.63 -0.59 -4.16
C PHE A 108 -5.86 -1.77 -3.23
N ILE A 109 -4.86 -2.65 -3.16
CA ILE A 109 -4.84 -3.80 -2.26
C ILE A 109 -3.96 -3.44 -1.07
N PHE A 110 -4.58 -3.33 0.09
CA PHE A 110 -3.90 -3.11 1.37
C PHE A 110 -3.56 -4.46 2.00
N PRO A 111 -2.28 -4.73 2.28
CA PRO A 111 -1.88 -5.89 3.06
C PRO A 111 -2.55 -5.94 4.44
N ALA A 112 -2.70 -7.14 4.97
CA ALA A 112 -3.21 -7.38 6.32
C ALA A 112 -2.44 -6.57 7.39
N GLY A 113 -3.17 -6.08 8.38
CA GLY A 113 -2.61 -5.41 9.55
C GLY A 113 -2.22 -3.95 9.34
N HIS A 114 -2.90 -3.24 8.43
CA HIS A 114 -2.63 -1.85 8.10
C HIS A 114 -3.92 -1.04 7.99
N HIS A 115 -3.78 0.28 8.07
CA HIS A 115 -4.85 1.20 7.73
C HIS A 115 -5.13 1.20 6.22
N LEU A 116 -6.42 1.33 5.86
CA LEU A 116 -6.92 1.37 4.50
C LEU A 116 -6.98 2.80 3.95
N CYS A 117 -6.06 3.66 4.38
CA CYS A 117 -6.02 5.08 4.02
C CYS A 117 -4.59 5.60 3.92
N PHE A 118 -4.42 6.71 3.20
CA PHE A 118 -3.18 7.47 3.10
C PHE A 118 -3.29 8.79 3.86
N PRO A 119 -2.19 9.30 4.44
CA PRO A 119 -0.83 8.75 4.37
C PRO A 119 -0.54 7.62 5.37
N LEU A 120 -1.45 7.32 6.31
CA LEU A 120 -1.20 6.38 7.41
C LEU A 120 -0.63 5.03 6.94
N PHE A 121 -1.21 4.43 5.89
CA PHE A 121 -0.68 3.21 5.30
C PHE A 121 0.79 3.33 4.88
N ASP A 122 1.16 4.41 4.19
CA ASP A 122 2.52 4.58 3.69
C ASP A 122 3.50 4.75 4.87
N GLU A 123 3.08 5.48 5.91
CA GLU A 123 3.85 5.69 7.14
C GLU A 123 4.10 4.36 7.89
N GLU A 124 3.09 3.51 8.01
CA GLU A 124 3.19 2.18 8.61
C GLU A 124 4.16 1.27 7.86
N ILE A 125 4.08 1.27 6.53
CA ILE A 125 4.97 0.48 5.67
C ILE A 125 6.42 0.96 5.79
N LEU A 126 6.64 2.27 5.84
CA LEU A 126 7.97 2.86 5.99
C LEU A 126 8.55 2.65 7.39
N ALA A 127 7.73 2.62 8.43
CA ALA A 127 8.13 2.22 9.77
C ALA A 127 8.44 0.72 9.87
N SER A 128 7.93 -0.10 8.95
CA SER A 128 8.17 -1.54 8.90
C SER A 128 9.52 -1.90 8.26
N ASN A 129 10.29 -2.74 8.95
CA ASN A 129 11.57 -3.28 8.45
C ASN A 129 11.40 -4.51 7.54
N LEU A 130 10.17 -4.86 7.12
CA LEU A 130 9.92 -6.07 6.35
C LEU A 130 10.19 -5.88 4.85
N ASP A 131 11.21 -6.55 4.31
CA ASP A 131 11.58 -6.51 2.89
C ASP A 131 10.44 -6.95 1.93
N VAL A 132 9.40 -7.62 2.44
CA VAL A 132 8.21 -8.06 1.67
C VAL A 132 7.49 -6.89 0.99
N PHE A 133 7.64 -5.66 1.51
CA PHE A 133 6.98 -4.47 0.99
C PHE A 133 7.71 -3.75 -0.15
N ASP A 134 8.79 -4.30 -0.70
CA ASP A 134 9.46 -3.70 -1.87
C ASP A 134 8.52 -3.61 -3.09
N THR A 135 7.63 -4.60 -3.25
CA THR A 135 6.60 -4.59 -4.31
C THR A 135 5.58 -3.46 -4.10
N VAL A 136 5.24 -3.16 -2.84
CA VAL A 136 4.38 -2.03 -2.48
C VAL A 136 5.09 -0.72 -2.80
N ALA A 137 6.35 -0.56 -2.39
CA ALA A 137 7.15 0.63 -2.67
C ALA A 137 7.21 0.95 -4.18
N LEU A 138 7.49 -0.06 -5.02
CA LEU A 138 7.50 0.09 -6.49
C LEU A 138 6.13 0.51 -7.05
N LYS A 139 5.04 -0.10 -6.57
CA LYS A 139 3.67 0.29 -6.97
C LYS A 139 3.36 1.73 -6.57
N ARG A 140 3.70 2.13 -5.34
CA ARG A 140 3.47 3.49 -4.84
C ARG A 140 4.28 4.53 -5.62
N LEU A 141 5.54 4.24 -5.94
CA LEU A 141 6.39 5.16 -6.72
C LEU A 141 5.95 5.29 -8.19
N SER A 142 5.45 4.22 -8.78
CA SER A 142 4.96 4.23 -10.18
C SER A 142 3.58 4.88 -10.34
N LYS A 143 2.71 4.73 -9.33
CA LYS A 143 1.38 5.36 -9.30
C LYS A 143 1.20 6.14 -7.97
N PRO A 144 1.75 7.36 -7.86
CA PRO A 144 1.84 8.12 -6.61
C PRO A 144 0.53 8.84 -6.26
N MET A 145 -0.59 8.12 -6.22
CA MET A 145 -1.87 8.69 -5.76
C MET A 145 -1.81 8.86 -4.24
N TYR A 146 -2.11 10.07 -3.76
CA TYR A 146 -2.08 10.42 -2.32
C TYR A 146 -0.74 10.15 -1.63
N LEU A 147 0.34 10.01 -2.40
CA LEU A 147 1.68 9.79 -1.86
C LEU A 147 2.29 11.14 -1.47
N SER A 148 2.55 11.35 -0.18
CA SER A 148 3.23 12.56 0.30
C SER A 148 4.69 12.59 -0.15
N ASP A 149 5.29 13.78 -0.24
CA ASP A 149 6.70 13.93 -0.60
C ASP A 149 7.64 13.24 0.41
N GLU A 150 7.25 13.24 1.69
CA GLU A 150 7.96 12.53 2.75
C GLU A 150 7.92 11.01 2.53
N CYS A 151 6.73 10.44 2.30
CA CYS A 151 6.60 9.01 2.02
C CYS A 151 7.29 8.61 0.72
N ARG A 152 7.21 9.45 -0.31
CA ARG A 152 7.94 9.25 -1.58
C ARG A 152 9.44 9.16 -1.35
N THR A 153 9.99 10.08 -0.56
CA THR A 153 11.41 10.09 -0.21
C THR A 153 11.78 8.83 0.58
N GLY A 154 10.93 8.43 1.53
CA GLY A 154 11.10 7.19 2.29
C GLY A 154 11.13 5.94 1.41
N TYR A 155 10.22 5.83 0.44
CA TYR A 155 10.22 4.69 -0.50
C TYR A 155 11.44 4.68 -1.41
N LEU A 156 11.89 5.84 -1.91
CA LEU A 156 13.12 5.94 -2.70
C LEU A 156 14.34 5.50 -1.89
N ASP A 157 14.46 5.97 -0.64
CA ASP A 157 15.55 5.56 0.26
C ASP A 157 15.53 4.06 0.54
N ARG A 158 14.33 3.48 0.78
CA ARG A 158 14.16 2.03 0.93
C ARG A 158 14.66 1.27 -0.30
N MET A 159 14.23 1.69 -1.49
CA MET A 159 14.63 1.05 -2.74
C MET A 159 16.13 1.19 -3.02
N ARG A 160 16.72 2.34 -2.66
CA ARG A 160 18.16 2.58 -2.72
C ARG A 160 18.93 1.63 -1.80
N LYS A 161 18.54 1.52 -0.52
CA LYS A 161 19.15 0.59 0.45
C LYS A 161 19.08 -0.86 -0.01
N ARG A 162 17.95 -1.28 -0.58
CA ARG A 162 17.80 -2.60 -1.19
C ARG A 162 18.77 -2.81 -2.35
N SER A 163 18.82 -1.85 -3.28
CA SER A 163 19.72 -1.90 -4.44
C SER A 163 21.18 -1.97 -4.02
N MET A 164 21.56 -1.24 -2.96
CA MET A 164 22.89 -1.32 -2.35
C MET A 164 23.20 -2.71 -1.80
N ARG A 165 22.29 -3.33 -1.04
CA ARG A 165 22.49 -4.71 -0.53
C ARG A 165 22.67 -5.71 -1.66
N LEU A 166 21.87 -5.61 -2.72
CA LEU A 166 22.00 -6.47 -3.91
C LEU A 166 23.32 -6.24 -4.65
N ALA A 167 23.76 -4.98 -4.76
CA ALA A 167 25.04 -4.65 -5.39
C ALA A 167 26.22 -5.18 -4.59
N GLN A 168 26.21 -5.04 -3.26
CA GLN A 168 27.22 -5.61 -2.36
C GLN A 168 27.26 -7.14 -2.46
N HIS A 169 26.09 -7.80 -2.58
CA HIS A 169 26.00 -9.23 -2.83
C HIS A 169 26.61 -9.60 -4.19
N ALA A 170 26.25 -8.90 -5.26
CA ALA A 170 26.80 -9.13 -6.60
C ALA A 170 28.34 -8.98 -6.61
N VAL A 171 28.88 -7.97 -5.93
CA VAL A 171 30.33 -7.83 -5.72
C VAL A 171 30.88 -9.02 -4.93
N THR A 172 30.22 -9.45 -3.85
CA THR A 172 30.64 -10.61 -3.04
C THR A 172 30.70 -11.91 -3.83
N PHE A 173 29.85 -12.09 -4.83
CA PHE A 173 29.83 -13.29 -5.67
C PHE A 173 30.52 -13.13 -7.04
N ASN A 174 31.16 -11.98 -7.30
CA ASN A 174 31.79 -11.65 -8.59
C ASN A 174 30.81 -11.78 -9.77
N ASP A 175 29.60 -11.26 -9.60
CA ASP A 175 28.50 -11.32 -10.55
C ASP A 175 28.29 -9.94 -11.22
N PRO A 176 28.95 -9.67 -12.35
CA PRO A 176 28.80 -8.39 -13.06
C PRO A 176 27.43 -8.23 -13.72
N ASP A 177 26.76 -9.32 -14.13
CA ASP A 177 25.50 -9.26 -14.85
C ASP A 177 24.36 -8.75 -13.94
N SER A 178 24.28 -9.29 -12.71
CA SER A 178 23.36 -8.77 -11.70
C SER A 178 23.63 -7.31 -11.38
N LEU A 179 24.90 -6.89 -11.38
CA LEU A 179 25.28 -5.52 -11.07
C LEU A 179 24.85 -4.54 -12.17
N ILE A 180 24.95 -4.93 -13.44
CA ILE A 180 24.43 -4.14 -14.58
C ILE A 180 22.92 -3.93 -14.43
N GLY A 181 22.17 -4.99 -14.13
CA GLY A 181 20.72 -4.89 -13.93
C GLY A 181 20.32 -3.93 -12.80
N ILE A 182 21.14 -3.80 -11.75
CA ILE A 182 20.91 -2.84 -10.66
C ILE A 182 21.19 -1.40 -11.13
N PHE A 183 22.24 -1.20 -11.94
CA PHE A 183 22.58 0.13 -12.45
C PHE A 183 21.57 0.67 -13.45
N ASP A 184 21.01 -0.20 -14.29
CA ASP A 184 19.98 0.16 -15.27
C ASP A 184 18.67 0.64 -14.62
N ALA A 185 18.42 0.28 -13.35
CA ALA A 185 17.28 0.78 -12.59
C ALA A 185 17.41 2.26 -12.20
N ASP A 186 18.61 2.85 -12.30
CA ASP A 186 18.93 4.25 -11.99
C ASP A 186 18.49 4.75 -10.59
N ILE A 187 18.49 3.84 -9.61
CA ILE A 187 18.11 4.14 -8.21
C ILE A 187 19.32 4.59 -7.38
N LEU A 188 20.53 4.15 -7.76
CA LEU A 188 21.76 4.40 -7.01
C LEU A 188 22.36 5.77 -7.38
N SER A 189 22.84 6.50 -6.37
CA SER A 189 23.55 7.77 -6.56
C SER A 189 25.02 7.57 -6.94
N ASP A 190 25.69 8.63 -7.38
CA ASP A 190 27.13 8.56 -7.68
C ASP A 190 27.97 8.19 -6.45
N ASP A 191 27.53 8.59 -5.25
CA ASP A 191 28.18 8.21 -3.99
C ASP A 191 28.02 6.72 -3.69
N ASP A 192 26.86 6.13 -4.01
CA ASP A 192 26.65 4.68 -3.91
C ASP A 192 27.59 3.91 -4.82
N LEU A 193 27.76 4.39 -6.07
CA LEU A 193 28.67 3.78 -7.03
C LEU A 193 30.13 3.83 -6.54
N ARG A 194 30.54 4.94 -5.91
CA ARG A 194 31.86 5.06 -5.28
C ARG A 194 32.04 4.05 -4.15
N GLU A 195 31.03 3.86 -3.31
CA GLU A 195 31.07 2.87 -2.23
C GLU A 195 31.21 1.44 -2.80
N ILE A 196 30.40 1.10 -3.80
CA ILE A 196 30.47 -0.20 -4.50
C ILE A 196 31.84 -0.39 -5.14
N LEU A 197 32.43 0.65 -5.75
CA LEU A 197 33.77 0.58 -6.34
C LEU A 197 34.85 0.27 -5.30
N VAL A 198 34.81 0.94 -4.14
CA VAL A 198 35.75 0.69 -3.04
C VAL A 198 35.64 -0.77 -2.57
N LEU A 199 34.40 -1.29 -2.44
CA LEU A 199 34.18 -2.69 -2.10
C LEU A 199 34.71 -3.65 -3.18
N ALA A 200 34.46 -3.36 -4.46
CA ALA A 200 34.94 -4.17 -5.57
C ALA A 200 36.47 -4.22 -5.63
N LEU A 201 37.14 -3.08 -5.48
CA LEU A 201 38.60 -2.95 -5.46
C LEU A 201 39.22 -3.73 -4.29
N SER A 202 38.68 -3.55 -3.08
CA SER A 202 39.18 -4.25 -1.89
C SER A 202 39.01 -5.78 -1.97
N SER A 203 37.98 -6.25 -2.70
CA SER A 203 37.74 -7.67 -2.92
C SER A 203 38.62 -8.32 -4.00
N GLY A 204 39.37 -7.52 -4.78
CA GLY A 204 40.25 -7.99 -5.86
C GLY A 204 39.51 -8.52 -7.10
N LYS A 205 38.19 -8.27 -7.21
CA LYS A 205 37.36 -8.82 -8.28
C LYS A 205 37.30 -7.89 -9.48
N VAL A 206 38.14 -8.21 -10.48
CA VAL A 206 38.39 -7.36 -11.64
C VAL A 206 37.14 -7.16 -12.51
N ALA A 207 36.31 -8.20 -12.71
CA ALA A 207 35.14 -8.12 -13.58
C ALA A 207 34.08 -7.14 -13.06
N VAL A 208 33.70 -7.25 -11.79
CA VAL A 208 32.78 -6.29 -11.15
C VAL A 208 33.39 -4.89 -11.04
N THR A 209 34.70 -4.76 -10.76
CA THR A 209 35.39 -3.45 -10.74
C THR A 209 35.29 -2.75 -12.11
N SER A 210 35.57 -3.48 -13.19
CA SER A 210 35.45 -2.95 -14.55
C SER A 210 34.02 -2.52 -14.87
N THR A 211 33.03 -3.26 -14.38
CA THR A 211 31.61 -2.97 -14.57
C THR A 211 31.21 -1.66 -13.87
N VAL A 212 31.59 -1.48 -12.61
CA VAL A 212 31.33 -0.24 -11.84
C VAL A 212 32.01 0.96 -12.51
N MET A 213 33.27 0.83 -12.89
CA MET A 213 34.02 1.90 -13.57
C MET A 213 33.39 2.30 -14.90
N SER A 214 32.92 1.32 -15.68
CA SER A 214 32.22 1.57 -16.94
C SER A 214 30.94 2.37 -16.73
N GLU A 215 30.13 2.01 -15.72
CA GLU A 215 28.91 2.74 -15.40
C GLU A 215 29.18 4.16 -14.91
N MET A 216 30.17 4.36 -14.02
CA MET A 216 30.57 5.69 -13.57
C MET A 216 31.03 6.58 -14.73
N ASN A 217 31.79 6.03 -15.67
CA ASN A 217 32.20 6.76 -16.87
C ASN A 217 31.00 7.13 -17.74
N LYS A 218 30.06 6.21 -17.98
CA LYS A 218 28.82 6.47 -18.73
C LYS A 218 28.03 7.63 -18.13
N ARG A 219 27.85 7.64 -16.81
CA ARG A 219 27.15 8.72 -16.09
C ARG A 219 27.88 10.06 -16.20
N PHE A 220 29.19 10.07 -16.01
CA PHE A 220 30.01 11.28 -16.13
C PHE A 220 29.88 11.95 -17.52
N HIS A 221 29.91 11.17 -18.60
CA HIS A 221 29.78 11.69 -19.97
C HIS A 221 28.36 12.22 -20.26
N ASN A 222 27.33 11.58 -19.70
CA ASN A 222 25.95 12.05 -19.84
C ASN A 222 25.71 13.37 -19.09
N SER A 223 26.32 13.56 -17.92
CA SER A 223 26.23 14.80 -17.13
C SER A 223 26.94 15.98 -17.78
N ALA A 224 27.99 15.75 -18.57
CA ALA A 224 28.74 16.79 -19.28
C ALA A 224 28.09 17.24 -20.60
N SER A 225 27.03 16.54 -21.05
CA SER A 225 26.33 16.80 -22.31
C SER A 225 24.98 17.53 -22.13
N ARG A 226 24.65 17.94 -20.91
CA ARG A 226 23.47 18.77 -20.54
C ARG A 226 23.92 20.15 -20.10
#